data_AF-A0A316V096-F1
#
_entry.id   AF-A0A316V096-F1
#
_cell.length_a   1.000
_cell.length_b   1.000
_cell.length_c   1.000
_cell.angle_alpha   90.00
_cell.angle_beta   90.00
_cell.angle_gamma   90.00
#
_symmetry.space_group_name_H-M   'P 1'
#
loop_
_entity.id
_entity.type
_entity.pdbx_description
1 polymer ?
#
loop_
_entity_poly.entity_id
_entity_poly.type
_entity_poly.pdbx_seq_one_letter_code
_entity_poly.pdbx_strand_id
1 'polypeptide(L)'
;MRSPSTSGGKDAALEEVRDQVEELLGKSHASAQGNAEAAIAGGEDTGYRIVFETLASPPLHLASSQLIKSEELSDWASFISRLALHPRTYVKLSPLPLANLVPASLLAKGRNADYSSETLQRATDTATGVASGVESAISGALGGGESDEDRRSELRRRLRVFFDVLLEAFGIDRLVWAVTLGSGGAGGEEAVVKEWYEVVREVFAGMGLDNDALEGIFSRNASKVYRT
;
A
#
# COMPACT_ATOMS: atom_id res chain seq x y z
N MET A 1 21.99 18.41 29.75
CA MET A 1 20.92 17.40 29.84
C MET A 1 20.47 17.08 28.42
N ARG A 2 20.85 15.91 27.89
CA ARG A 2 20.37 15.41 26.58
C ARG A 2 19.14 14.54 26.83
N SER A 3 18.03 14.87 26.20
CA SER A 3 16.81 14.06 26.22
C SER A 3 17.03 12.72 25.48
N PRO A 4 16.47 11.60 25.96
CA PRO A 4 16.55 10.31 25.29
C PRO A 4 15.61 10.26 24.07
N SER A 5 16.09 9.66 22.99
CA SER A 5 15.42 9.46 21.71
C SER A 5 14.25 8.47 21.82
N THR A 6 13.06 8.89 21.39
CA THR A 6 11.79 8.15 21.42
C THR A 6 11.56 7.24 20.19
N SER A 7 12.59 6.92 19.39
CA SER A 7 12.42 6.13 18.16
C SER A 7 12.22 4.63 18.39
N GLY A 8 12.91 4.01 19.35
CA GLY A 8 12.94 2.55 19.49
C GLY A 8 11.63 1.87 19.95
N GLY A 9 10.64 2.61 20.43
CA GLY A 9 9.38 2.04 20.90
C GLY A 9 8.36 1.76 19.78
N LYS A 10 8.46 2.48 18.66
CA LYS A 10 7.51 2.35 17.53
C LYS A 10 7.84 1.16 16.64
N ASP A 11 9.13 0.91 16.43
CA ASP A 11 9.62 -0.19 15.62
C ASP A 11 9.28 -1.54 16.29
N ALA A 12 9.40 -1.61 17.61
CA ALA A 12 9.03 -2.80 18.39
C ALA A 12 7.52 -3.13 18.28
N ALA A 13 6.65 -2.12 18.31
CA ALA A 13 5.21 -2.34 18.17
C ALA A 13 4.80 -2.79 16.75
N LEU A 14 5.50 -2.30 15.72
CA LEU A 14 5.30 -2.75 14.35
C LEU A 14 5.75 -4.20 14.15
N GLU A 15 6.89 -4.59 14.73
CA GLU A 15 7.34 -5.98 14.72
C GLU A 15 6.37 -6.91 15.45
N GLU A 16 5.83 -6.52 16.61
CA GLU A 16 4.83 -7.32 17.32
C GLU A 16 3.57 -7.57 16.47
N VAL A 17 3.09 -6.56 15.75
CA VAL A 17 1.95 -6.72 14.83
C VAL A 17 2.28 -7.66 13.68
N ARG A 18 3.52 -7.61 13.14
CA ARG A 18 3.99 -8.53 12.09
C ARG A 18 3.99 -9.98 12.60
N ASP A 19 4.52 -10.21 13.78
CA ASP A 19 4.55 -11.54 14.41
C ASP A 19 3.14 -12.10 14.64
N GLN A 20 2.19 -11.26 15.09
CA GLN A 20 0.79 -11.66 15.25
C GLN A 20 0.14 -12.05 13.91
N VAL A 21 0.43 -11.31 12.84
CA VAL A 21 -0.04 -11.65 11.49
C VAL A 21 0.52 -12.99 11.04
N GLU A 22 1.79 -13.28 11.29
CA GLU A 22 2.41 -14.57 10.98
C GLU A 22 1.80 -15.71 11.77
N GLU A 23 1.52 -15.53 13.05
CA GLU A 23 0.85 -16.53 13.87
C GLU A 23 -0.56 -16.84 13.32
N LEU A 24 -1.30 -15.81 12.92
CA LEU A 24 -2.62 -15.97 12.30
C LEU A 24 -2.53 -16.70 10.95
N LEU A 25 -1.52 -16.39 10.14
CA LEU A 25 -1.28 -17.06 8.86
C LEU A 25 -0.91 -18.54 9.06
N GLY A 26 -0.07 -18.85 10.05
CA GLY A 26 0.27 -20.22 10.43
C GLY A 26 -0.95 -21.02 10.87
N LYS A 27 -1.81 -20.43 11.72
CA LYS A 27 -3.08 -21.04 12.15
C LYS A 27 -4.02 -21.28 10.97
N SER A 28 -4.17 -20.30 10.09
CA SER A 28 -5.01 -20.40 8.88
C SER A 28 -4.51 -21.50 7.92
N HIS A 29 -3.19 -21.61 7.74
CA HIS A 29 -2.59 -22.64 6.91
C HIS A 29 -2.77 -24.05 7.50
N ALA A 30 -2.58 -24.22 8.81
CA ALA A 30 -2.79 -25.50 9.49
C ALA A 30 -4.26 -25.97 9.40
N SER A 31 -5.21 -25.06 9.58
CA SER A 31 -6.64 -25.34 9.38
C SER A 31 -6.97 -25.68 7.92
N ALA A 32 -6.30 -25.04 6.95
CA ALA A 32 -6.44 -25.34 5.54
C ALA A 32 -5.88 -26.70 5.13
N GLN A 33 -4.73 -27.12 5.68
CA GLN A 33 -4.14 -28.43 5.42
C GLN A 33 -4.98 -29.58 5.99
N GLY A 34 -5.56 -29.41 7.18
CA GLY A 34 -6.50 -30.38 7.75
C GLY A 34 -7.76 -30.56 6.89
N ASN A 35 -8.21 -29.50 6.21
CA ASN A 35 -9.32 -29.58 5.25
C ASN A 35 -8.90 -30.06 3.85
N ALA A 36 -7.64 -29.89 3.45
CA ALA A 36 -7.13 -30.32 2.14
C ALA A 36 -7.04 -31.85 2.02
N GLU A 37 -6.75 -32.58 3.11
CA GLU A 37 -6.84 -34.05 3.13
C GLU A 37 -8.29 -34.55 2.93
N ALA A 38 -9.30 -33.75 3.28
CA ALA A 38 -10.72 -34.07 3.04
C ALA A 38 -11.21 -33.65 1.63
N ALA A 39 -10.54 -32.70 0.97
CA ALA A 39 -10.98 -32.12 -0.31
C ALA A 39 -10.55 -32.89 -1.58
N ILE A 40 -9.81 -33.99 -1.43
CA ILE A 40 -9.43 -34.90 -2.54
C ILE A 40 -10.67 -35.50 -3.25
N ALA A 41 -11.87 -35.34 -2.69
CA ALA A 41 -13.15 -35.74 -3.27
C ALA A 41 -13.92 -34.60 -4.02
N GLY A 42 -13.23 -33.66 -4.67
CA GLY A 42 -13.87 -32.67 -5.56
C GLY A 42 -14.65 -31.56 -4.85
N GLY A 43 -14.28 -31.23 -3.61
CA GLY A 43 -14.92 -30.17 -2.82
C GLY A 43 -14.45 -28.77 -3.24
N GLU A 44 -15.36 -27.80 -3.16
CA GLU A 44 -15.07 -26.37 -3.34
C GLU A 44 -13.89 -25.90 -2.48
N ASP A 45 -13.15 -24.92 -2.97
CA ASP A 45 -12.01 -24.29 -2.29
C ASP A 45 -12.51 -23.48 -1.07
N THR A 46 -12.82 -24.19 0.02
CA THR A 46 -13.48 -23.69 1.25
C THR A 46 -12.58 -22.92 2.20
N GLY A 47 -11.33 -22.62 1.80
CA GLY A 47 -10.39 -21.93 2.65
C GLY A 47 -10.53 -20.41 2.62
N TYR A 48 -10.31 -19.76 3.75
CA TYR A 48 -10.21 -18.30 3.80
C TYR A 48 -9.02 -17.80 2.98
N ARG A 49 -9.27 -16.75 2.18
CA ARG A 49 -8.25 -15.99 1.46
C ARG A 49 -7.95 -14.72 2.24
N ILE A 50 -6.68 -14.37 2.36
CA ILE A 50 -6.24 -13.21 3.13
C ILE A 50 -5.76 -12.16 2.14
N VAL A 51 -6.29 -10.94 2.23
CA VAL A 51 -6.00 -9.86 1.31
C VAL A 51 -5.40 -8.70 2.08
N PHE A 52 -4.15 -8.36 1.78
CA PHE A 52 -3.45 -7.22 2.38
C PHE A 52 -3.79 -5.94 1.63
N GLU A 53 -4.09 -4.86 2.35
CA GLU A 53 -4.39 -3.55 1.79
C GLU A 53 -3.13 -2.65 1.77
N THR A 54 -3.15 -1.58 0.97
CA THR A 54 -2.07 -0.57 0.93
C THR A 54 -0.67 -1.13 0.72
N LEU A 55 -0.52 -2.13 -0.18
CA LEU A 55 0.76 -2.80 -0.45
C LEU A 55 1.41 -3.42 0.81
N ALA A 56 0.62 -3.78 1.82
CA ALA A 56 1.09 -4.21 3.14
C ALA A 56 2.03 -3.20 3.82
N SER A 57 1.70 -1.91 3.71
CA SER A 57 2.32 -0.80 4.44
C SER A 57 3.83 -0.64 4.21
N PRO A 58 4.26 -0.30 2.97
CA PRO A 58 5.66 -0.01 2.68
C PRO A 58 6.15 1.28 3.36
N PRO A 59 7.46 1.52 3.45
CA PRO A 59 8.01 2.76 4.00
C PRO A 59 7.71 3.95 3.06
N LEU A 60 6.75 4.78 3.46
CA LEU A 60 6.22 5.88 2.63
C LEU A 60 6.94 7.23 2.85
N HIS A 61 7.66 7.40 3.97
CA HIS A 61 8.34 8.66 4.32
C HIS A 61 9.66 8.88 3.58
N LEU A 62 10.24 7.83 2.98
CA LEU A 62 11.55 7.89 2.32
C LEU A 62 11.43 8.25 0.85
N ALA A 63 12.32 9.11 0.35
CA ALA A 63 12.48 9.38 -1.08
C ALA A 63 13.01 8.15 -1.83
N SER A 64 12.72 8.03 -3.13
CA SER A 64 13.11 6.89 -3.95
C SER A 64 14.63 6.67 -3.95
N SER A 65 15.40 7.76 -3.86
CA SER A 65 16.87 7.74 -3.78
C SER A 65 17.40 7.17 -2.46
N GLN A 66 16.66 7.33 -1.37
CA GLN A 66 16.98 6.82 -0.04
C GLN A 66 16.43 5.40 0.15
N LEU A 67 15.26 5.13 -0.43
CA LEU A 67 14.51 3.89 -0.29
C LEU A 67 15.34 2.66 -0.67
N ILE A 68 16.05 2.72 -1.81
CA ILE A 68 16.87 1.61 -2.34
C ILE A 68 17.98 1.18 -1.37
N LYS A 69 18.45 2.09 -0.51
CA LYS A 69 19.53 1.81 0.46
C LYS A 69 19.03 1.68 1.90
N SER A 70 17.71 1.78 2.09
CA SER A 70 17.13 1.79 3.43
C SER A 70 16.98 0.38 3.97
N GLU A 71 17.31 0.22 5.25
CA GLU A 71 17.05 -1.00 6.01
C GLU A 71 15.54 -1.28 6.08
N GLU A 72 14.72 -0.23 6.22
CA GLU A 72 13.26 -0.35 6.24
C GLU A 72 12.66 -1.01 4.98
N LEU A 73 13.22 -0.73 3.79
CA LEU A 73 12.80 -1.41 2.57
C LEU A 73 13.18 -2.90 2.61
N SER A 74 14.37 -3.22 3.11
CA SER A 74 14.85 -4.61 3.25
C SER A 74 13.97 -5.39 4.24
N ASP A 75 13.60 -4.78 5.36
CA ASP A 75 12.73 -5.39 6.36
C ASP A 75 11.32 -5.60 5.81
N TRP A 76 10.78 -4.59 5.12
CA TRP A 76 9.51 -4.69 4.44
C TRP A 76 9.53 -5.79 3.35
N ALA A 77 10.58 -5.86 2.54
CA ALA A 77 10.71 -6.89 1.50
C ALA A 77 10.82 -8.31 2.10
N SER A 78 11.52 -8.45 3.22
CA SER A 78 11.60 -9.71 3.96
C SER A 78 10.24 -10.12 4.52
N PHE A 79 9.48 -9.16 5.05
CA PHE A 79 8.10 -9.38 5.49
C PHE A 79 7.18 -9.78 4.33
N ILE A 80 7.21 -9.07 3.20
CA ILE A 80 6.47 -9.41 1.96
C ILE A 80 6.79 -10.83 1.50
N SER A 81 8.06 -11.23 1.53
CA SER A 81 8.49 -12.59 1.15
C SER A 81 7.91 -13.65 2.08
N ARG A 82 7.86 -13.39 3.40
CA ARG A 82 7.21 -14.28 4.38
C ARG A 82 5.70 -14.39 4.13
N LEU A 83 5.02 -13.27 3.89
CA LEU A 83 3.59 -13.28 3.55
C LEU A 83 3.30 -14.11 2.31
N ALA A 84 4.18 -14.05 1.32
CA ALA A 84 4.02 -14.75 0.05
C ALA A 84 4.22 -16.27 0.15
N LEU A 85 4.81 -16.79 1.24
CA LEU A 85 4.91 -18.23 1.50
C LEU A 85 3.53 -18.89 1.67
N HIS A 86 2.51 -18.11 2.03
CA HIS A 86 1.15 -18.60 2.14
C HIS A 86 0.45 -18.53 0.77
N PRO A 87 0.00 -19.65 0.20
CA PRO A 87 -0.55 -19.66 -1.16
C PRO A 87 -1.87 -18.90 -1.33
N ARG A 88 -2.56 -18.59 -0.22
CA ARG A 88 -3.86 -17.90 -0.18
C ARG A 88 -3.76 -16.43 0.29
N THR A 89 -2.58 -15.85 0.26
CA THR A 89 -2.37 -14.43 0.51
C THR A 89 -2.34 -13.65 -0.80
N TYR A 90 -2.98 -12.48 -0.79
CA TYR A 90 -3.09 -11.58 -1.94
C TYR A 90 -2.79 -10.16 -1.51
N VAL A 91 -2.35 -9.30 -2.43
CA VAL A 91 -2.05 -7.90 -2.15
C VAL A 91 -2.88 -6.98 -3.04
N LYS A 92 -3.57 -6.02 -2.42
CA LYS A 92 -4.27 -4.95 -3.12
C LYS A 92 -3.32 -3.83 -3.50
N LEU A 93 -3.39 -3.42 -4.76
CA LEU A 93 -2.70 -2.26 -5.31
C LEU A 93 -3.58 -1.01 -5.13
N SER A 94 -3.82 -0.62 -3.89
CA SER A 94 -4.62 0.54 -3.53
C SER A 94 -3.79 1.82 -3.47
N PRO A 95 -4.40 3.00 -3.71
CA PRO A 95 -3.71 4.28 -3.56
C PRO A 95 -3.02 4.40 -2.21
N LEU A 96 -1.78 4.90 -2.23
CA LEU A 96 -0.98 5.12 -1.03
C LEU A 96 -1.29 6.52 -0.46
N PRO A 97 -1.42 6.66 0.87
CA PRO A 97 -1.65 7.95 1.53
C PRO A 97 -0.35 8.77 1.59
N LEU A 98 0.18 9.17 0.44
CA LEU A 98 1.39 9.96 0.33
C LEU A 98 1.04 11.46 0.36
N ALA A 99 0.95 12.04 1.55
CA ALA A 99 0.50 13.44 1.74
C ALA A 99 1.24 14.50 0.88
N ASN A 100 2.42 14.18 0.32
CA ASN A 100 3.28 15.12 -0.43
C ASN A 100 3.52 14.75 -1.91
N LEU A 101 3.09 13.58 -2.39
CA LEU A 101 3.44 13.07 -3.75
C LEU A 101 2.23 12.71 -4.61
N VAL A 102 1.07 12.85 -4.01
CA VAL A 102 -0.21 12.43 -4.53
C VAL A 102 -1.00 13.75 -4.55
N PRO A 103 -1.36 14.29 -5.74
CA PRO A 103 -2.01 15.59 -5.83
C PRO A 103 -3.16 15.71 -4.85
N ALA A 104 -3.43 16.93 -4.35
CA ALA A 104 -4.42 17.16 -3.29
C ALA A 104 -5.82 16.59 -3.60
N SER A 105 -6.12 16.33 -4.88
CA SER A 105 -7.29 15.59 -5.36
C SER A 105 -7.40 14.17 -4.80
N LEU A 106 -6.27 13.48 -4.60
CA LEU A 106 -6.18 12.07 -4.18
C LEU A 106 -6.25 11.90 -2.65
N LEU A 107 -6.08 12.97 -1.87
CA LEU A 107 -6.30 12.98 -0.43
C LEU A 107 -7.79 13.15 -0.16
N ALA A 108 -8.52 12.04 -0.07
CA ALA A 108 -9.92 12.06 0.35
C ALA A 108 -10.07 12.86 1.65
N LYS A 109 -10.83 13.96 1.58
CA LYS A 109 -11.13 14.86 2.69
C LYS A 109 -12.05 14.14 3.68
N GLY A 110 -11.49 13.32 4.57
CA GLY A 110 -12.26 12.71 5.65
C GLY A 110 -11.96 11.25 5.98
N ARG A 111 -10.69 10.88 6.14
CA ARG A 111 -10.36 9.70 6.95
C ARG A 111 -9.47 10.08 8.12
N ASN A 112 -10.08 10.10 9.30
CA ASN A 112 -9.44 9.62 10.52
C ASN A 112 -9.25 8.11 10.34
N ALA A 113 -8.24 7.71 9.57
CA ALA A 113 -7.66 6.40 9.83
C ALA A 113 -6.88 6.57 11.14
N ASP A 114 -7.03 5.60 12.05
CA ASP A 114 -6.32 5.51 13.32
C ASP A 114 -4.82 5.34 13.05
N TYR A 115 -4.18 6.40 12.54
CA TYR A 115 -2.75 6.52 12.43
C TYR A 115 -2.26 6.90 13.81
N SER A 116 -1.71 5.96 14.56
CA SER A 116 -1.00 6.20 15.83
C SER A 116 0.35 6.90 15.61
N SER A 117 0.36 7.94 14.78
CA SER A 117 1.46 8.89 14.64
C SER A 117 0.96 10.26 15.04
N GLU A 118 1.19 10.63 16.31
CA GLU A 118 0.98 11.99 16.85
C GLU A 118 1.62 13.09 15.98
N THR A 119 2.58 12.73 15.12
CA THR A 119 3.24 13.62 14.16
C THR A 119 2.34 13.98 12.97
N LEU A 120 1.48 13.06 12.50
CA LEU A 120 0.47 13.31 11.48
C LEU A 120 -0.77 13.99 12.07
N GLN A 121 -1.15 13.63 13.29
CA GLN A 121 -2.26 14.26 14.02
C GLN A 121 -2.02 15.77 14.23
N ARG A 122 -0.79 16.17 14.62
CA ARG A 122 -0.42 17.60 14.72
C ARG A 122 -0.50 18.35 13.39
N ALA A 123 -0.19 17.69 12.27
CA ALA A 123 -0.29 18.30 10.95
C ALA A 123 -1.74 18.45 10.47
N THR A 124 -2.62 17.52 10.85
CA THR A 124 -4.06 17.53 10.50
C THR A 124 -4.89 18.44 11.39
N ASP A 125 -4.62 18.52 12.70
CA ASP A 125 -5.30 19.43 13.62
C ASP A 125 -4.94 20.91 13.38
N THR A 126 -3.77 21.17 12.77
CA THR A 126 -3.40 22.52 12.32
C THR A 126 -4.06 22.89 10.98
N ALA A 127 -4.51 21.90 10.20
CA ALA A 127 -5.08 22.08 8.87
C ALA A 127 -6.61 22.27 8.84
N THR A 128 -7.33 21.86 9.89
CA THR A 128 -8.80 21.99 9.98
C THR A 128 -9.31 23.39 10.30
N GLY A 129 -8.42 24.34 10.63
CA GLY A 129 -8.82 25.70 11.01
C GLY A 129 -8.74 26.79 9.93
N VAL A 130 -8.06 26.57 8.79
CA VAL A 130 -7.70 27.69 7.89
C VAL A 130 -7.71 27.29 6.40
N ALA A 131 -8.81 26.70 5.94
CA ALA A 131 -8.92 26.14 4.59
C ALA A 131 -9.07 27.17 3.43
N SER A 132 -8.70 28.44 3.61
CA SER A 132 -8.79 29.43 2.51
C SER A 132 -7.62 30.41 2.40
N GLY A 133 -6.66 30.42 3.34
CA GLY A 133 -5.54 31.36 3.34
C GLY A 133 -4.16 30.73 3.35
N VAL A 134 -4.08 29.41 3.45
CA VAL A 134 -2.83 28.69 3.79
C VAL A 134 -2.21 27.94 2.60
N GLU A 135 -2.92 27.81 1.47
CA GLU A 135 -2.33 27.28 0.23
C GLU A 135 -1.13 28.12 -0.26
N SER A 136 -1.16 29.44 -0.04
CA SER A 136 -0.04 30.32 -0.39
C SER A 136 1.10 30.34 0.64
N ALA A 137 0.87 29.88 1.88
CA ALA A 137 1.84 30.04 2.98
C ALA A 137 2.68 28.79 3.25
N ILE A 138 2.15 27.58 3.01
CA ILE A 138 2.93 26.35 3.21
C ILE A 138 3.93 26.14 2.07
N SER A 139 3.63 26.67 0.88
CA SER A 139 4.56 26.65 -0.27
C SER A 139 5.84 27.49 -0.06
N GLY A 140 5.91 28.29 1.01
CA GLY A 140 7.03 29.19 1.30
C GLY A 140 8.04 28.71 2.35
N ALA A 141 7.77 27.64 3.11
CA ALA A 141 8.56 27.33 4.31
C ALA A 141 9.53 26.13 4.19
N LEU A 142 9.44 25.31 3.15
CA LEU A 142 10.41 24.26 2.84
C LEU A 142 10.72 24.34 1.34
N GLY A 143 11.96 24.69 1.01
CA GLY A 143 12.35 25.27 -0.28
C GLY A 143 11.97 24.49 -1.54
N GLY A 144 11.63 25.25 -2.58
CA GLY A 144 11.62 24.82 -3.98
C GLY A 144 10.27 24.29 -4.47
N GLY A 145 9.65 25.00 -5.41
CA GLY A 145 8.44 24.54 -6.09
C GLY A 145 8.69 23.27 -6.89
N GLU A 146 8.37 22.12 -6.31
CA GLU A 146 8.29 20.84 -7.01
C GLU A 146 7.07 20.85 -7.93
N SER A 147 7.28 20.62 -9.23
CA SER A 147 6.19 20.54 -10.19
C SER A 147 5.38 19.26 -9.98
N ASP A 148 4.11 19.25 -10.43
CA ASP A 148 3.30 18.02 -10.36
C ASP A 148 3.92 16.86 -11.17
N GLU A 149 4.70 17.17 -12.21
CA GLU A 149 5.45 16.16 -12.97
C GLU A 149 6.61 15.56 -12.15
N ASP A 150 7.28 16.37 -11.32
CA ASP A 150 8.33 15.88 -10.43
C ASP A 150 7.74 14.94 -9.37
N ARG A 151 6.59 15.32 -8.79
CA ARG A 151 5.85 14.47 -7.83
C ARG A 151 5.39 13.16 -8.46
N ARG A 152 4.80 13.21 -9.66
CA ARG A 152 4.39 12.01 -10.42
C ARG A 152 5.59 11.13 -10.77
N SER A 153 6.71 11.75 -11.14
CA SER A 153 7.95 11.03 -11.45
C SER A 153 8.54 10.34 -10.23
N GLU A 154 8.54 11.00 -9.07
CA GLU A 154 8.97 10.42 -7.80
C GLU A 154 8.05 9.28 -7.37
N LEU A 155 6.73 9.44 -7.47
CA LEU A 155 5.76 8.39 -7.21
C LEU A 155 6.02 7.16 -8.08
N ARG A 156 6.22 7.34 -9.40
CA ARG A 156 6.54 6.24 -10.33
C ARG A 156 7.81 5.50 -9.92
N ARG A 157 8.87 6.21 -9.49
CA ARG A 157 10.12 5.60 -9.03
C ARG A 157 9.92 4.76 -7.78
N ARG A 158 9.15 5.25 -6.80
CA ARG A 158 8.85 4.51 -5.56
C ARG A 158 7.99 3.28 -5.84
N LEU A 159 6.93 3.42 -6.63
CA LEU A 159 6.06 2.31 -7.01
C LEU A 159 6.84 1.23 -7.76
N ARG A 160 7.78 1.61 -8.63
CA ARG A 160 8.65 0.64 -9.30
C ARG A 160 9.41 -0.23 -8.30
N VAL A 161 9.98 0.37 -7.25
CA VAL A 161 10.70 -0.38 -6.20
C VAL A 161 9.76 -1.32 -5.44
N PHE A 162 8.58 -0.84 -5.05
CA PHE A 162 7.61 -1.68 -4.32
C PHE A 162 7.04 -2.81 -5.19
N PHE A 163 6.73 -2.53 -6.45
CA PHE A 163 6.18 -3.52 -7.38
C PHE A 163 7.20 -4.57 -7.78
N ASP A 164 8.49 -4.25 -7.82
CA ASP A 164 9.56 -5.23 -8.06
C ASP A 164 9.53 -6.30 -6.97
N VAL A 165 9.55 -5.88 -5.71
CA VAL A 165 9.46 -6.77 -4.53
C VAL A 165 8.15 -7.57 -4.52
N LEU A 166 7.01 -6.93 -4.82
CA LEU A 166 5.73 -7.60 -4.83
C LEU A 166 5.60 -8.61 -5.98
N LEU A 167 6.08 -8.29 -7.18
CA LEU A 167 6.06 -9.22 -8.31
C LEU A 167 6.98 -10.41 -8.07
N GLU A 168 8.16 -10.18 -7.48
CA GLU A 168 9.09 -11.26 -7.12
C GLU A 168 8.48 -12.21 -6.09
N ALA A 169 7.87 -11.68 -5.03
CA ALA A 169 7.33 -12.50 -3.95
C ALA A 169 5.96 -13.12 -4.29
N PHE A 170 5.00 -12.30 -4.74
CA PHE A 170 3.62 -12.73 -4.95
C PHE A 170 3.35 -13.26 -6.36
N GLY A 171 4.12 -12.83 -7.36
CA GLY A 171 3.81 -13.08 -8.77
C GLY A 171 2.56 -12.32 -9.23
N ILE A 172 2.30 -12.35 -10.54
CA ILE A 172 1.21 -11.60 -11.18
C ILE A 172 -0.16 -12.05 -10.66
N ASP A 173 -0.38 -13.35 -10.47
CA ASP A 173 -1.69 -13.93 -10.11
C ASP A 173 -2.23 -13.51 -8.73
N ARG A 174 -1.36 -13.00 -7.86
CA ARG A 174 -1.72 -12.65 -6.47
C ARG A 174 -1.78 -11.14 -6.20
N LEU A 175 -1.58 -10.32 -7.23
CA LEU A 175 -1.78 -8.88 -7.17
C LEU A 175 -3.18 -8.53 -7.69
N VAL A 176 -3.87 -7.65 -6.96
CA VAL A 176 -5.23 -7.23 -7.31
C VAL A 176 -5.29 -5.72 -7.32
N TRP A 177 -5.65 -5.13 -8.46
CA TRP A 177 -5.97 -3.70 -8.48
C TRP A 177 -7.24 -3.44 -7.68
N ALA A 178 -7.19 -2.43 -6.81
CA ALA A 178 -8.33 -2.00 -6.04
C ALA A 178 -8.22 -0.50 -5.76
N VAL A 179 -9.34 0.20 -5.75
CA VAL A 179 -9.40 1.55 -5.20
C VAL A 179 -10.51 1.56 -4.16
N THR A 180 -10.17 2.00 -2.95
CA THR A 180 -11.15 2.21 -1.89
C THR A 180 -11.68 3.62 -2.05
N LEU A 181 -12.88 3.74 -2.63
CA LEU A 181 -13.60 5.02 -2.71
C LEU A 181 -14.09 5.41 -1.31
N GLY A 182 -13.93 6.69 -0.96
CA GLY A 182 -14.54 7.21 0.25
C GLY A 182 -16.06 7.25 0.09
N SER A 183 -16.78 7.24 1.21
CA SER A 183 -18.20 7.64 1.19
C SER A 183 -18.26 9.17 1.18
N GLY A 184 -17.95 9.83 0.05
CA GLY A 184 -17.76 11.29 0.10
C GLY A 184 -17.75 12.05 -1.24
N GLY A 185 -18.88 12.10 -1.93
CA GLY A 185 -19.21 13.19 -2.86
C GLY A 185 -18.88 12.98 -4.34
N ALA A 186 -19.89 13.21 -5.18
CA ALA A 186 -19.85 13.02 -6.63
C ALA A 186 -18.86 13.99 -7.31
N GLY A 187 -17.79 13.46 -7.91
CA GLY A 187 -17.00 14.13 -8.95
C GLY A 187 -15.48 14.13 -8.75
N GLY A 188 -14.98 14.17 -7.51
CA GLY A 188 -13.54 14.17 -7.24
C GLY A 188 -12.91 12.79 -7.37
N GLU A 189 -13.60 11.76 -6.88
CA GLU A 189 -13.05 10.41 -6.72
C GLU A 189 -12.76 9.69 -8.04
N GLU A 190 -13.47 9.99 -9.13
CA GLU A 190 -13.23 9.35 -10.42
C GLU A 190 -11.89 9.76 -11.04
N ALA A 191 -11.52 11.05 -10.93
CA ALA A 191 -10.23 11.54 -11.40
C ALA A 191 -9.07 10.89 -10.63
N VAL A 192 -9.27 10.66 -9.32
CA VAL A 192 -8.30 9.99 -8.44
C VAL A 192 -8.07 8.56 -8.86
N VAL A 193 -9.15 7.82 -9.07
CA VAL A 193 -9.12 6.42 -9.52
C VAL A 193 -8.40 6.33 -10.86
N LYS A 194 -8.75 7.22 -11.79
CA LYS A 194 -8.17 7.25 -13.13
C LYS A 194 -6.66 7.54 -13.09
N GLU A 195 -6.25 8.54 -12.32
CA GLU A 195 -4.84 8.89 -12.16
C GLU A 195 -4.04 7.74 -11.53
N TRP A 196 -4.55 7.13 -10.46
CA TRP A 196 -3.92 5.97 -9.84
C TRP A 196 -3.82 4.79 -10.81
N TYR A 197 -4.89 4.51 -11.55
CA TYR A 197 -4.91 3.47 -12.58
C TYR A 197 -3.84 3.72 -13.64
N GLU A 198 -3.75 4.95 -14.17
CA GLU A 198 -2.76 5.33 -15.19
C GLU A 198 -1.33 5.16 -14.67
N VAL A 199 -1.04 5.68 -13.47
CA VAL A 199 0.31 5.59 -12.88
C VAL A 199 0.72 4.14 -12.64
N VAL A 200 -0.16 3.32 -12.03
CA VAL A 200 0.15 1.90 -11.78
C VAL A 200 0.35 1.14 -13.10
N ARG A 201 -0.51 1.38 -14.09
CA ARG A 201 -0.40 0.76 -15.42
C ARG A 201 0.88 1.16 -16.15
N GLU A 202 1.24 2.45 -16.12
CA GLU A 202 2.49 2.96 -16.69
C GLU A 202 3.72 2.30 -16.05
N VAL A 203 3.73 2.17 -14.71
CA VAL A 203 4.84 1.54 -13.99
C VAL A 203 4.98 0.07 -14.40
N PHE A 204 3.90 -0.71 -14.42
CA PHE A 204 3.95 -2.11 -14.85
C PHE A 204 4.35 -2.28 -16.32
N ALA A 205 3.83 -1.44 -17.21
CA ALA A 205 4.24 -1.44 -18.61
C ALA A 205 5.74 -1.11 -18.75
N GLY A 206 6.25 -0.14 -17.97
CA GLY A 206 7.67 0.20 -17.89
C GLY A 206 8.57 -0.86 -17.23
N MET A 207 7.97 -1.86 -16.57
CA MET A 207 8.62 -3.07 -16.05
C MET A 207 8.56 -4.24 -17.05
N GLY A 208 7.88 -4.09 -18.18
CA GLY A 208 7.80 -5.10 -19.24
C GLY A 208 6.67 -6.12 -19.09
N LEU A 209 5.66 -5.85 -18.25
CA LEU A 209 4.47 -6.68 -18.18
C LEU A 209 3.66 -6.55 -19.48
N ASP A 210 3.24 -7.68 -20.03
CA ASP A 210 2.39 -7.72 -21.22
C ASP A 210 0.92 -7.39 -20.89
N ASN A 211 0.10 -7.26 -21.94
CA ASN A 211 -1.31 -6.92 -21.76
C ASN A 211 -2.12 -8.00 -21.04
N ASP A 212 -1.75 -9.29 -21.14
CA ASP A 212 -2.47 -10.37 -20.44
C ASP A 212 -2.16 -10.34 -18.94
N ALA A 213 -0.90 -10.08 -18.56
CA ALA A 213 -0.49 -9.87 -17.18
C ALA A 213 -1.21 -8.66 -16.57
N LEU A 214 -1.28 -7.54 -17.31
CA LEU A 214 -2.04 -6.37 -16.88
C LEU A 214 -3.54 -6.69 -16.71
N GLU A 215 -4.16 -7.37 -17.67
CA GLU A 215 -5.56 -7.79 -17.57
C GLU A 215 -5.80 -8.70 -16.34
N GLY A 216 -4.82 -9.55 -16.03
CA GLY A 216 -4.76 -10.35 -14.80
C GLY A 216 -4.92 -9.49 -13.56
N ILE A 217 -4.00 -8.53 -13.37
CA ILE A 217 -3.94 -7.65 -12.19
C ILE A 217 -5.19 -6.77 -12.07
N PHE A 218 -5.64 -6.19 -13.19
CA PHE A 218 -6.72 -5.18 -13.19
C PHE A 218 -8.14 -5.77 -13.23
N SER A 219 -8.31 -7.08 -13.49
CA SER A 219 -9.63 -7.69 -13.64
C SER A 219 -9.70 -9.14 -13.17
N ARG A 220 -8.91 -10.03 -13.77
CA ARG A 220 -9.06 -11.49 -13.61
C ARG A 220 -8.79 -11.96 -12.18
N ASN A 221 -7.78 -11.40 -11.53
CA ASN A 221 -7.36 -11.81 -10.19
C ASN A 221 -8.39 -11.45 -9.13
N ALA A 222 -8.99 -10.25 -9.21
CA ALA A 222 -10.07 -9.85 -8.31
C ALA A 222 -11.23 -10.85 -8.36
N SER A 223 -11.63 -11.25 -9.57
CA SER A 223 -12.70 -12.24 -9.77
C SER A 223 -12.36 -13.59 -9.16
N LYS A 224 -11.11 -14.06 -9.25
CA LYS A 224 -10.67 -15.31 -8.60
C LYS A 224 -10.71 -15.21 -7.08
N VAL A 225 -10.28 -14.08 -6.51
CA VAL A 225 -10.15 -13.88 -5.06
C VAL A 225 -11.53 -13.77 -4.40
N TYR A 226 -12.43 -12.97 -4.97
CA TYR A 226 -13.72 -12.63 -4.37
C TYR A 226 -14.87 -13.52 -4.83
N ARG A 227 -14.64 -14.51 -5.69
CA ARG A 227 -15.66 -15.52 -6.00
C ARG A 227 -15.88 -16.39 -4.77
N THR A 228 -17.00 -16.12 -4.11
CA THR A 228 -17.67 -16.98 -3.12
C THR A 228 -18.54 -17.98 -3.82
#